data_AF-A0A397UIM0-F1
#
_entry.id   AF-A0A397UIM0-F1
#
_cell.length_a   1.000
_cell.length_b   1.000
_cell.length_c   1.000
_cell.angle_alpha   90.00
_cell.angle_beta   90.00
_cell.angle_gamma   90.00
#
_symmetry.space_group_name_H-M   'P 1'
#
loop_
_entity.id
_entity.type
_entity.pdbx_description
1 polymer ?
#
loop_
_entity_poly.entity_id
_entity_poly.type
_entity_poly.pdbx_seq_one_letter_code
_entity_poly.pdbx_strand_id
1 'polypeptide(L)'
;MITFTCKVCSLRSTKAISKLAYNHGVVIIQCSSCLNHHLIADNLGWFRDKKVNIEDLMLEQGEKVLKRTQVDGTDIYECSPDVPQKEIKYLSEGPNQETGK
;
A
#
# COMPACT_ATOMS: atom_id res chain seq x y z
N MET A 1 -8.00 1.66 -6.25
CA MET A 1 -7.34 2.54 -7.23
C MET A 1 -5.93 2.79 -6.74
N ILE A 2 -4.94 2.79 -7.63
CA ILE A 2 -3.54 3.06 -7.31
C ILE A 2 -3.05 4.25 -8.14
N THR A 3 -2.24 5.11 -7.52
CA THR A 3 -1.52 6.18 -8.21
C THR A 3 -0.04 5.91 -8.10
N PHE A 4 0.63 5.76 -9.23
CA PHE A 4 2.05 5.45 -9.30
C PHE A 4 2.76 6.47 -10.20
N THR A 5 4.06 6.62 -10.00
CA THR A 5 4.92 7.44 -10.88
C THR A 5 5.86 6.49 -11.62
N CYS A 6 5.82 6.53 -12.96
CA CYS A 6 6.75 5.75 -13.76
C CYS A 6 8.18 6.29 -13.59
N LYS A 7 9.15 5.44 -13.23
CA LYS A 7 10.55 5.87 -13.07
C LYS A 7 11.28 6.15 -14.39
N VAL A 8 10.77 5.64 -15.52
CA VAL A 8 11.39 5.82 -16.83
C VAL A 8 11.02 7.17 -17.46
N CYS A 9 9.74 7.54 -17.42
CA CYS A 9 9.24 8.78 -18.05
C CYS A 9 8.70 9.81 -17.05
N SER A 10 8.80 9.55 -15.75
CA SER A 10 8.31 10.41 -14.66
C SER A 10 6.82 10.77 -14.72
N LEU A 11 6.04 10.10 -15.58
CA LEU A 11 4.60 10.31 -15.67
C LEU A 11 3.90 9.69 -14.45
N ARG A 12 3.16 10.53 -13.73
CA ARG A 12 2.24 10.08 -12.67
C ARG A 12 0.93 9.63 -13.31
N SER A 13 0.49 8.42 -13.00
CA SER A 13 -0.71 7.81 -13.57
C SER A 13 -1.53 7.13 -12.50
N THR A 14 -2.85 7.23 -12.64
CA THR A 14 -3.82 6.61 -11.74
C THR A 14 -4.54 5.50 -12.48
N LYS A 15 -4.58 4.29 -11.92
CA LYS A 15 -5.23 3.11 -12.52
C LYS A 15 -6.13 2.42 -11.51
N ALA A 16 -7.25 1.90 -11.99
CA ALA A 16 -8.10 1.01 -11.22
C ALA A 16 -7.50 -0.40 -11.28
N ILE A 17 -7.29 -1.01 -10.11
CA ILE A 17 -6.78 -2.37 -9.98
C ILE A 17 -7.62 -3.11 -8.94
N SER A 18 -7.76 -4.42 -9.12
CA SER A 18 -8.47 -5.28 -8.18
C SER A 18 -7.64 -5.49 -6.92
N LYS A 19 -8.25 -5.27 -5.74
CA LYS A 19 -7.61 -5.48 -4.44
C LYS A 19 -7.14 -6.94 -4.26
N LEU A 20 -7.93 -7.90 -4.75
CA LEU A 20 -7.58 -9.32 -4.69
C LEU A 20 -6.30 -9.62 -5.50
N ALA A 21 -6.22 -9.12 -6.74
CA ALA A 21 -5.06 -9.33 -7.60
C ALA A 21 -3.79 -8.69 -7.04
N TYR A 22 -3.90 -7.53 -6.39
CA TYR A 22 -2.77 -6.87 -5.74
C TYR A 22 -2.19 -7.68 -4.57
N ASN A 23 -3.02 -8.36 -3.77
CA ASN A 23 -2.55 -9.10 -2.59
C ASN A 23 -2.22 -10.57 -2.87
N HIS A 24 -2.88 -11.19 -3.85
CA HIS A 24 -2.80 -12.65 -4.08
C HIS A 24 -2.37 -13.02 -5.50
N GLY A 25 -2.15 -12.05 -6.38
CA GLY A 25 -1.80 -12.29 -7.77
C GLY A 25 -0.60 -11.47 -8.22
N VAL A 26 -0.50 -11.33 -9.54
CA VAL A 26 0.50 -10.51 -10.22
C VAL A 26 -0.23 -9.34 -10.88
N VAL A 27 0.27 -8.13 -10.67
CA VAL A 27 -0.29 -6.91 -11.25
C VAL A 27 0.78 -6.23 -12.08
N ILE A 28 0.51 -6.13 -13.39
CA ILE A 28 1.34 -5.44 -14.37
C ILE A 28 0.48 -4.35 -15.00
N ILE A 29 1.02 -3.15 -15.12
CA ILE A 29 0.34 -2.02 -15.75
C ILE A 29 1.18 -1.45 -16.88
N GLN A 30 0.52 -1.10 -17.98
CA GLN A 30 1.16 -0.42 -19.08
C GLN A 30 1.14 1.11 -18.86
N CYS A 31 2.29 1.75 -18.98
CA CYS A 31 2.37 3.22 -18.96
C CYS A 31 1.98 3.78 -20.33
N SER A 32 1.13 4.82 -20.35
CA SER A 32 0.70 5.47 -21.60
C SER A 32 1.81 6.30 -22.28
N SER A 33 2.86 6.68 -21.55
CA SER A 33 3.94 7.52 -22.09
C SER A 33 5.13 6.70 -22.61
N CYS A 34 5.63 5.74 -21.83
CA CYS A 34 6.77 4.91 -22.27
C CYS A 34 6.35 3.58 -22.91
N LEU A 35 5.04 3.27 -22.95
CA LEU A 35 4.45 2.04 -23.50
C LEU A 35 4.96 0.73 -22.89
N ASN A 36 5.84 0.82 -21.90
CA ASN A 36 6.40 -0.32 -21.18
C ASN A 36 5.44 -0.82 -20.10
N HIS A 37 5.65 -2.08 -19.74
CA HIS A 37 4.96 -2.77 -18.66
C HIS A 37 5.70 -2.56 -17.34
N HIS A 38 5.01 -2.07 -16.33
CA HIS A 38 5.52 -1.86 -14.98
C HIS A 38 4.90 -2.89 -14.03
N LEU A 39 5.76 -3.60 -13.31
CA LEU A 39 5.36 -4.53 -12.26
C LEU A 39 4.99 -3.74 -10.99
N ILE A 40 3.82 -4.03 -10.43
CA ILE A 40 3.29 -3.37 -9.22
C ILE A 40 3.22 -4.33 -8.04
N ALA A 41 2.84 -5.58 -8.29
CA ALA A 41 2.80 -6.64 -7.28
C ALA A 41 3.12 -7.98 -7.94
N ASP A 42 3.94 -8.80 -7.27
CA ASP A 42 4.19 -10.19 -7.63
C ASP A 42 4.13 -11.06 -6.37
N ASN A 43 2.98 -11.71 -6.17
CA ASN A 43 2.77 -12.62 -5.05
C ASN A 43 2.85 -14.10 -5.45
N LEU A 44 3.07 -14.40 -6.74
CA LEU A 44 3.14 -15.75 -7.31
C LEU A 44 4.57 -16.17 -7.67
N GLY A 45 5.51 -15.22 -7.66
CA GLY A 45 6.92 -15.47 -7.90
C GLY A 45 7.28 -15.65 -9.37
N TRP A 46 6.59 -14.92 -10.26
CA TRP A 46 6.89 -14.96 -11.69
C TRP A 46 8.18 -14.23 -12.06
N PHE A 47 8.53 -13.19 -11.32
CA PHE A 47 9.68 -12.34 -11.60
C PHE A 47 10.76 -12.40 -10.50
N ARG A 48 10.40 -12.77 -9.28
CA ARG A 48 11.32 -12.94 -8.14
C ARG A 48 10.89 -14.14 -7.30
N ASP A 49 11.83 -14.84 -6.66
CA ASP A 49 11.52 -16.00 -5.79
C ASP A 49 10.72 -15.65 -4.52
N LYS A 50 10.62 -14.37 -4.20
CA LYS A 50 9.93 -13.86 -3.01
C LYS A 50 8.71 -13.04 -3.42
N LYS A 51 7.70 -13.01 -2.54
CA LYS A 51 6.55 -12.10 -2.69
C LYS A 51 7.05 -10.67 -2.54
N VAL A 52 6.78 -9.85 -3.54
CA VAL A 52 7.26 -8.47 -3.57
C VAL A 52 6.10 -7.56 -3.99
N ASN A 53 5.75 -6.62 -3.11
CA ASN A 53 4.78 -5.58 -3.40
C ASN A 53 5.48 -4.22 -3.56
N ILE A 54 4.78 -3.23 -4.12
CA ILE A 54 5.33 -1.88 -4.30
C ILE A 54 5.72 -1.23 -2.96
N GLU A 55 5.07 -1.62 -1.86
CA GLU A 55 5.43 -1.22 -0.49
C GLU A 55 6.87 -1.64 -0.16
N ASP A 56 7.20 -2.92 -0.36
CA ASP A 56 8.55 -3.45 -0.11
C ASP A 56 9.59 -2.82 -1.04
N LEU A 57 9.26 -2.69 -2.33
CA LEU A 57 10.16 -2.08 -3.32
C LEU A 57 10.49 -0.62 -3.02
N MET A 58 9.51 0.14 -2.52
CA MET A 58 9.71 1.55 -2.17
C MET A 58 10.43 1.70 -0.84
N LEU A 59 10.18 0.81 0.13
CA LEU A 59 10.94 0.77 1.39
C LEU A 59 12.43 0.48 1.15
N GLU A 60 12.77 -0.46 0.27
CA GLU A 60 14.15 -0.74 -0.14
C GLU A 60 14.84 0.51 -0.74
N GLN A 61 14.06 1.39 -1.36
CA GLN A 61 14.54 2.62 -2.00
C GLN A 61 14.44 3.86 -1.12
N GLY A 62 13.95 3.73 0.13
CA GLY A 62 13.77 4.83 1.07
C GLY A 62 12.56 5.75 0.79
N GLU A 63 11.65 5.34 -0.09
CA GLU A 63 10.43 6.08 -0.44
C GLU A 63 9.21 5.56 0.36
N LYS A 64 8.31 6.47 0.75
CA LYS A 64 7.11 6.12 1.54
C LYS A 64 5.88 5.89 0.65
N VAL A 65 5.17 4.79 0.89
CA VAL A 65 3.87 4.51 0.26
C VAL A 65 2.74 4.86 1.20
N LEU A 66 1.75 5.60 0.69
CA LEU A 66 0.54 5.93 1.42
C LEU A 66 -0.58 4.95 1.03
N LYS A 67 -1.06 4.18 1.99
CA LYS A 67 -2.23 3.33 1.80
C LYS A 67 -3.46 4.06 2.29
N ARG A 68 -4.43 4.27 1.39
CA ARG A 68 -5.74 4.81 1.75
C ARG A 68 -6.72 3.64 1.88
N THR A 69 -7.23 3.43 3.08
CA THR A 69 -8.34 2.51 3.35
C THR A 69 -9.53 3.33 3.83
N GLN A 70 -10.69 3.17 3.20
CA GLN A 70 -11.94 3.69 3.74
C GLN A 70 -12.58 2.63 4.63
N VAL A 71 -12.86 3.01 5.87
CA VAL A 71 -13.72 2.27 6.80
C VAL A 71 -14.81 3.26 7.21
N ASP A 72 -16.08 2.89 7.00
CA ASP A 72 -17.28 3.66 7.41
C ASP A 72 -17.20 5.18 7.16
N GLY A 73 -16.84 5.59 5.94
CA GLY A 73 -16.83 7.00 5.53
C GLY A 73 -15.68 7.84 6.09
N THR A 74 -14.75 7.23 6.84
CA THR A 74 -13.54 7.88 7.33
C THR A 74 -12.34 7.46 6.46
N ASP A 75 -11.64 8.43 5.88
CA ASP A 75 -10.39 8.18 5.14
C ASP A 75 -9.25 7.96 6.15
N ILE A 76 -8.84 6.70 6.33
CA ILE A 76 -7.68 6.34 7.15
C ILE A 76 -6.44 6.36 6.24
N TYR A 77 -5.47 7.20 6.61
CA TYR A 77 -4.15 7.26 5.98
C TYR A 77 -3.17 6.46 6.82
N GLU A 78 -2.94 5.21 6.46
CA GLU A 78 -1.92 4.38 7.10
C GLU A 78 -0.55 4.76 6.49
N CYS A 79 0.11 5.73 7.12
CA CYS A 79 1.55 5.95 6.94
C CYS A 79 2.27 4.93 7.81
N SER A 80 2.67 3.78 7.26
CA SER A 80 3.49 2.84 8.04
C SER A 80 4.86 3.49 8.31
N PRO A 81 5.22 3.59 9.59
CA PRO A 81 6.22 2.69 10.12
C PRO A 81 5.54 1.82 11.19
N ASP A 82 5.61 0.49 10.99
CA ASP A 82 5.48 -0.54 12.01
C ASP A 82 4.52 -0.28 13.18
N VAL A 83 3.24 -0.62 13.03
CA VAL A 83 2.38 -0.89 14.20
C VAL A 83 1.71 -2.26 14.04
N PRO A 84 2.11 -3.27 14.84
CA PRO A 84 1.42 -4.54 14.90
C PRO A 84 -0.04 -4.33 15.32
N GLN A 85 -0.95 -5.08 14.70
CA GLN A 85 -2.41 -5.05 14.92
C GLN A 85 -2.86 -5.18 16.39
N LYS A 86 -1.94 -5.52 17.31
CA LYS A 86 -2.15 -5.62 18.75
C LYS A 86 -2.35 -4.27 19.45
N GLU A 87 -1.83 -3.17 18.91
CA GLU A 87 -1.99 -1.84 19.55
C GLU A 87 -3.31 -1.13 19.18
N ILE A 88 -3.98 -1.52 18.09
CA ILE A 88 -5.27 -0.94 17.70
C ILE A 88 -6.36 -1.24 18.74
N LYS A 89 -6.28 -2.39 19.44
CA LYS A 89 -7.26 -2.75 20.48
C LYS A 89 -7.13 -1.89 21.75
N TYR A 90 -5.94 -1.37 22.04
CA TYR A 90 -5.70 -0.54 23.23
C TYR A 90 -6.18 0.92 23.06
N LEU A 91 -6.39 1.40 21.83
CA LEU A 91 -6.95 2.74 21.58
C LEU A 91 -8.48 2.76 21.39
N SER A 92 -9.12 1.60 21.12
CA SER A 92 -10.60 1.52 21.05
C SER A 92 -11.29 1.50 22.42
N GLU A 93 -10.54 1.21 23.49
CA GLU A 93 -11.04 1.17 24.86
C GLU A 93 -10.29 2.25 25.65
N GLY A 94 -10.72 3.52 25.50
CA GLY A 94 -10.13 4.64 26.23
C GLY A 94 -10.15 4.38 27.75
N PRO A 95 -9.11 4.77 28.52
CA PRO A 95 -9.19 4.71 29.97
C PRO A 95 -10.25 5.71 30.44
N ASN A 96 -11.37 5.20 30.93
CA ASN A 96 -12.33 5.99 31.71
C ASN A 96 -11.55 6.68 32.84
N GLN A 97 -11.46 8.01 32.77
CA GLN A 97 -10.97 8.83 33.87
C GLN A 97 -12.13 9.10 34.81
N GLU A 98 -12.11 8.51 36.01
CA GLU A 98 -12.86 9.03 37.15
C GLU A 98 -11.93 9.12 38.36
N THR A 99 -11.35 10.33 38.49
CA THR A 99 -11.18 11.13 39.72
C THR A 99 -10.87 10.43 41.04
N GLY A 100 -9.73 10.80 41.63
CA GLY A 100 -9.43 10.51 43.03
C GLY A 100 -10.32 11.28 44.01
N LYS A 101 -10.79 10.55 45.03
CA LYS A 101 -10.81 10.97 46.43
C LYS A 101 -10.91 9.75 47.33
#